data_AF-A0AAE2M785-F1
#
_entry.id   AF-A0AAE2M785-F1
#
_cell.length_a   1.000
_cell.length_b   1.000
_cell.length_c   1.000
_cell.angle_alpha   90.00
_cell.angle_beta   90.00
_cell.angle_gamma   90.00
#
_symmetry.space_group_name_H-M   'P 1'
#
loop_
_entity.id
_entity.type
_entity.pdbx_description
1 polymer ?
#
loop_
_entity_poly.entity_id
_entity_poly.type
_entity_poly.pdbx_seq_one_letter_code
_entity_poly.pdbx_strand_id
1 'polypeptide(L)'
;MKKLFAAAIFLSVIPNAYALSHGDTATLKEGTFNCKKLTDFYEMISYIQDKDQQGMMGLITSGKCRLLKESMTVEIQNVDDKGFVFFITPGGHGGWSATQFFKE
;
A
#
# COMPACT_ATOMS: atom_id res chain seq x y z
N MET A 1 -17.24 26.29 -2.01
CA MET A 1 -15.91 25.95 -2.54
C MET A 1 -15.31 24.81 -1.73
N LYS A 2 -15.31 23.58 -2.28
CA LYS A 2 -14.80 22.40 -1.58
C LYS A 2 -13.33 22.24 -1.96
N LYS A 3 -12.43 22.53 -1.02
CA LYS A 3 -10.98 22.44 -1.24
C LYS A 3 -10.62 20.97 -1.44
N LEU A 4 -10.28 20.60 -2.68
CA LEU A 4 -9.75 19.28 -2.99
C LEU A 4 -8.33 19.21 -2.40
N PHE A 5 -8.17 18.44 -1.33
CA PHE A 5 -6.86 18.06 -0.83
C PHE A 5 -6.22 17.12 -1.87
N ALA A 6 -5.48 17.70 -2.81
CA ALA A 6 -4.59 16.96 -3.68
C ALA A 6 -3.40 16.50 -2.81
N ALA A 7 -3.50 15.29 -2.25
CA ALA A 7 -2.33 14.61 -1.69
C ALA A 7 -1.39 14.27 -2.87
N ALA A 8 -0.42 15.14 -3.12
CA ALA A 8 0.65 14.88 -4.06
C ALA A 8 1.52 13.76 -3.49
N ILE A 9 1.33 12.54 -3.96
CA ILE A 9 2.23 11.42 -3.66
C ILE A 9 3.50 11.66 -4.49
N PHE A 10 4.41 12.47 -3.96
CA PHE A 10 5.76 12.56 -4.49
C PHE A 10 6.48 11.25 -4.18
N LEU A 11 6.61 10.38 -5.18
CA LEU A 11 7.49 9.22 -5.15
C LEU A 11 8.94 9.70 -5.33
N SER A 12 9.49 10.39 -4.33
CA SER A 12 10.93 10.60 -4.26
C SER A 12 11.60 9.26 -3.95
N VAL A 13 12.37 8.75 -4.92
CA VAL A 13 13.20 7.54 -4.76
C VAL A 13 14.29 7.80 -3.72
N ILE A 14 14.05 7.42 -2.46
CA ILE A 14 15.07 7.37 -1.43
C ILE A 14 15.66 5.95 -1.45
N PRO A 15 16.98 5.78 -1.64
CA PRO A 15 17.62 4.47 -1.63
C PRO A 15 17.81 4.01 -0.18
N ASN A 16 16.79 3.40 0.41
CA ASN A 16 16.91 2.79 1.74
C ASN A 16 17.00 1.27 1.59
N ALA A 17 18.24 0.78 1.59
CA ALA A 17 18.57 -0.64 1.50
C ALA A 17 18.47 -1.31 2.89
N TYR A 18 17.24 -1.41 3.42
CA TYR A 18 16.88 -2.46 4.36
C TYR A 18 15.85 -3.34 3.66
N ALA A 19 16.25 -4.57 3.35
CA ALA A 19 15.39 -5.53 2.69
C ALA A 19 14.40 -6.07 3.73
N LEU A 20 13.14 -5.64 3.64
CA LEU A 20 12.05 -6.34 4.33
C LEU A 20 12.17 -7.83 4.00
N SER A 21 12.14 -8.67 5.04
CA SER A 21 12.30 -10.10 4.90
C SER A 21 11.15 -10.86 5.54
N HIS A 22 10.95 -12.11 5.13
CA HIS A 22 9.92 -12.97 5.70
C HIS A 22 10.12 -13.13 7.22
N GLY A 23 9.04 -12.98 7.98
CA GLY A 23 9.05 -13.06 9.45
C GLY A 23 9.35 -11.74 10.16
N ASP A 24 9.74 -10.70 9.42
CA ASP A 24 9.91 -9.36 10.00
C ASP A 24 8.55 -8.76 10.40
N THR A 25 8.58 -7.90 11.41
CA THR A 25 7.48 -6.96 11.65
C THR A 25 7.84 -5.62 11.04
N ALA A 26 6.91 -5.03 10.29
CA ALA A 26 7.10 -3.73 9.66
C ALA A 26 5.86 -2.87 9.80
N THR A 27 6.04 -1.55 9.80
CA THR A 27 4.93 -0.61 9.97
C THR A 27 4.52 0.00 8.64
N LEU A 28 3.36 -0.39 8.12
CA LEU A 28 2.75 0.24 6.95
C LEU A 28 2.28 1.66 7.31
N LYS A 29 2.72 2.67 6.57
CA LYS A 29 2.50 4.10 6.88
C LYS A 29 1.03 4.50 6.72
N GLU A 30 0.57 5.38 7.60
CA GLU A 30 -0.64 6.17 7.41
C GLU A 30 -0.63 6.90 6.05
N GLY A 31 -1.80 7.03 5.42
CA GLY A 31 -1.96 7.71 4.13
C GLY A 31 -1.57 6.85 2.93
N THR A 32 -1.07 5.64 3.15
CA THR A 32 -0.79 4.66 2.09
C THR A 32 -1.99 3.72 1.91
N PHE A 33 -1.86 2.72 1.04
CA PHE A 33 -2.91 1.75 0.81
C PHE A 33 -2.39 0.31 0.83
N ASN A 34 -3.33 -0.61 1.03
CA ASN A 34 -3.14 -2.02 0.78
C ASN A 34 -4.36 -2.60 0.05
N CYS A 35 -4.17 -3.75 -0.57
CA CYS A 35 -5.26 -4.46 -1.26
C CYS A 35 -5.29 -5.93 -0.85
N LYS A 36 -6.48 -6.53 -0.88
CA LYS A 36 -6.70 -7.93 -0.48
C LYS A 36 -6.03 -8.92 -1.43
N LYS A 37 -5.91 -8.56 -2.71
CA LYS A 37 -5.30 -9.38 -3.76
C LYS A 37 -4.23 -8.59 -4.50
N LEU A 38 -3.23 -9.31 -4.99
CA LEU A 38 -2.18 -8.72 -5.83
C LEU A 38 -2.75 -8.09 -7.11
N THR A 39 -3.80 -8.68 -7.70
CA THR A 39 -4.46 -8.12 -8.90
C THR A 39 -5.14 -6.78 -8.59
N ASP A 40 -5.84 -6.66 -7.46
CA ASP A 40 -6.46 -5.40 -7.04
C ASP A 40 -5.39 -4.34 -6.72
N PHE A 41 -4.22 -4.78 -6.21
CA PHE A 41 -3.06 -3.91 -6.01
C PHE A 41 -2.51 -3.37 -7.34
N TYR A 42 -2.38 -4.23 -8.36
CA TYR A 42 -1.97 -3.81 -9.71
C TYR A 42 -2.97 -2.86 -10.35
N GLU A 43 -4.28 -3.11 -10.21
CA GLU A 43 -5.31 -2.18 -10.69
C GLU A 43 -5.18 -0.81 -10.00
N MET A 44 -4.95 -0.76 -8.68
CA MET A 44 -4.74 0.50 -7.97
C MET A 44 -3.52 1.26 -8.49
N ILE A 45 -2.40 0.57 -8.73
CA ILE A 45 -1.19 1.19 -9.30
C ILE A 45 -1.46 1.74 -10.71
N SER A 46 -2.18 0.99 -11.56
CA SER A 46 -2.57 1.45 -12.90
C SER A 46 -3.40 2.73 -12.81
N TYR A 47 -4.44 2.76 -11.95
CA TYR A 47 -5.26 3.96 -11.80
C TYR A 47 -4.48 5.16 -11.26
N ILE A 48 -3.48 4.95 -10.38
CA ILE A 48 -2.58 6.01 -9.92
C ILE A 48 -1.76 6.56 -11.10
N GLN A 49 -1.19 5.69 -11.94
CA GLN A 49 -0.40 6.07 -13.11
C GLN A 49 -1.23 6.83 -14.15
N ASP A 50 -2.46 6.38 -14.36
CA ASP A 50 -3.42 6.99 -15.29
C ASP A 50 -4.09 8.25 -14.71
N LYS A 51 -3.83 8.58 -13.44
CA LYS A 51 -4.50 9.66 -12.67
C LYS A 51 -6.03 9.48 -12.61
N ASP A 52 -6.51 8.24 -12.69
CA ASP A 52 -7.92 7.90 -12.61
C ASP A 52 -8.38 7.79 -11.16
N GLN A 53 -8.79 8.94 -10.60
CA GLN A 53 -9.33 9.00 -9.25
C GLN A 53 -10.62 8.18 -9.09
N GLN A 54 -11.44 8.03 -10.13
CA GLN A 54 -12.69 7.29 -10.04
C GLN A 54 -12.41 5.79 -9.93
N GLY A 55 -11.47 5.26 -10.72
CA GLY A 55 -11.00 3.89 -10.62
C GLY A 55 -10.40 3.58 -9.24
N MET A 56 -9.51 4.45 -8.75
CA MET A 56 -8.94 4.34 -7.40
C MET A 56 -10.04 4.26 -6.33
N MET A 57 -11.00 5.20 -6.38
CA MET A 57 -12.09 5.24 -5.40
C MET A 57 -13.04 4.05 -5.53
N GLY A 58 -13.24 3.48 -6.73
CA GLY A 58 -13.99 2.25 -6.94
C GLY A 58 -13.39 1.06 -6.18
N LEU A 59 -12.07 0.92 -6.18
CA LEU A 59 -11.38 -0.13 -5.42
C LEU A 59 -11.48 0.06 -3.90
N ILE A 60 -11.43 1.31 -3.43
CA ILE A 60 -11.58 1.63 -2.00
C ILE A 60 -13.00 1.37 -1.53
N THR A 61 -14.00 1.88 -2.26
CA THR A 61 -15.42 1.78 -1.88
C THR A 61 -15.97 0.36 -1.98
N SER A 62 -15.47 -0.46 -2.91
CA SER A 62 -15.77 -1.90 -2.97
C SER A 62 -15.06 -2.72 -1.90
N GLY A 63 -14.14 -2.12 -1.13
CA GLY A 63 -13.37 -2.80 -0.10
C GLY A 63 -12.35 -3.81 -0.63
N LYS A 64 -11.99 -3.74 -1.93
CA LYS A 64 -10.88 -4.48 -2.54
C LYS A 64 -9.53 -3.94 -2.05
N CYS A 65 -9.44 -2.62 -1.97
CA CYS A 65 -8.32 -1.90 -1.39
C CYS A 65 -8.77 -1.04 -0.21
N ARG A 66 -7.82 -0.64 0.63
CA ARG A 66 -8.04 0.17 1.82
C ARG A 66 -6.98 1.25 1.89
N LEU A 67 -7.42 2.49 2.09
CA LEU A 67 -6.56 3.59 2.51
C LEU A 67 -6.32 3.45 4.01
N LEU A 68 -5.05 3.45 4.44
CA LEU A 68 -4.69 3.44 5.84
C LEU A 68 -4.93 4.82 6.44
N LYS A 69 -5.88 4.91 7.37
CA LYS A 69 -6.13 6.12 8.16
C LYS A 69 -5.17 6.29 9.32
N GLU A 70 -4.52 5.20 9.73
CA GLU A 70 -3.53 5.15 10.79
C GLU A 70 -2.45 4.14 10.36
N SER A 71 -1.23 4.29 10.88
CA SER A 71 -0.15 3.33 10.59
C SER A 71 -0.48 1.97 11.22
N MET A 72 -0.05 0.88 10.57
CA MET A 72 -0.35 -0.48 11.03
C MET A 72 0.92 -1.33 11.00
N THR A 73 1.28 -1.90 12.15
CA THR A 73 2.34 -2.91 12.23
C THR A 73 1.79 -4.25 11.75
N VAL A 74 2.52 -4.90 10.86
CA VAL A 74 2.14 -6.16 10.20
C VAL A 74 3.32 -7.11 10.18
N GLU A 75 3.04 -8.40 10.00
CA GLU A 75 4.05 -9.43 9.79
C GLU A 75 4.28 -9.63 8.30
N ILE A 76 5.54 -9.50 7.86
CA ILE A 76 5.93 -9.70 6.47
C ILE A 76 5.95 -11.19 6.14
N GLN A 77 5.19 -11.58 5.12
CA GLN A 77 5.15 -12.96 4.64
C GLN A 77 5.98 -13.16 3.40
N ASN A 78 6.06 -12.17 2.52
CA ASN A 78 6.88 -12.25 1.32
C ASN A 78 7.17 -10.85 0.80
N VAL A 79 8.33 -10.70 0.17
CA VAL A 79 8.69 -9.53 -0.63
C VAL A 79 9.14 -10.06 -1.98
N ASP A 80 8.43 -9.68 -3.04
CA ASP A 80 8.79 -10.11 -4.38
C ASP A 80 9.93 -9.25 -4.99
N ASP A 81 10.41 -9.67 -6.15
CA ASP A 81 11.48 -9.01 -6.91
C ASP A 81 11.11 -7.60 -7.40
N LYS A 82 9.82 -7.25 -7.40
CA LYS A 82 9.29 -5.93 -7.76
C LYS A 82 9.10 -5.03 -6.54
N GLY A 83 9.41 -5.50 -5.34
CA GLY A 83 9.21 -4.76 -4.10
C GLY A 83 7.75 -4.70 -3.66
N PHE A 84 6.93 -5.69 -4.05
CA PHE A 84 5.60 -5.87 -3.50
C PHE A 84 5.63 -6.83 -2.32
N VAL A 85 4.88 -6.44 -1.30
CA VAL A 85 4.93 -7.05 0.02
C VAL A 85 3.60 -7.72 0.28
N PHE A 86 3.63 -9.03 0.50
CA PHE A 86 2.52 -9.74 1.13
C PHE A 86 2.75 -9.76 2.65
N PHE A 87 1.73 -9.39 3.41
CA PHE A 87 1.80 -9.32 4.87
C PHE A 87 0.53 -9.83 5.52
N ILE A 88 0.61 -10.17 6.81
CA ILE A 88 -0.53 -10.47 7.67
C ILE A 88 -0.71 -9.35 8.70
N THR A 89 -1.92 -8.83 8.79
CA THR A 89 -2.33 -7.87 9.82
C THR A 89 -2.51 -8.54 11.19
N PRO A 90 -2.48 -7.80 12.31
CA PRO A 90 -2.73 -8.37 13.64
C PRO A 90 -4.07 -9.11 13.79
N GLY A 91 -5.07 -8.78 12.95
CA GLY A 91 -6.35 -9.48 12.87
C GLY A 91 -6.34 -10.78 12.03
N GLY A 92 -5.17 -11.22 11.56
CA GLY A 92 -5.03 -12.44 10.75
C GLY A 92 -5.41 -12.27 9.27
N HIS A 93 -5.61 -11.04 8.79
CA HIS A 93 -5.95 -10.79 7.39
C HIS A 93 -4.70 -10.52 6.55
N GLY A 94 -4.62 -11.18 5.39
CA GLY A 94 -3.59 -10.93 4.39
C GLY A 94 -3.82 -9.67 3.57
N GLY A 95 -2.75 -8.99 3.19
CA GLY A 95 -2.78 -7.79 2.35
C GLY A 95 -1.52 -7.64 1.51
N TRP A 96 -1.65 -6.88 0.42
CA TRP A 96 -0.59 -6.52 -0.51
C TRP A 96 -0.33 -5.02 -0.48
N SER A 97 0.95 -4.63 -0.44
CA SER A 97 1.39 -3.24 -0.53
C SER A 97 2.78 -3.15 -1.18
N ALA A 98 3.36 -1.95 -1.29
CA ALA A 98 4.71 -1.75 -1.81
C ALA A 98 5.70 -1.49 -0.67
N THR A 99 6.93 -1.98 -0.77
CA THR A 99 8.01 -1.81 0.23
C THR A 99 8.20 -0.36 0.64
N GLN A 100 8.11 0.59 -0.31
CA GLN A 100 8.25 2.03 -0.07
C GLN A 100 7.21 2.61 0.92
N PHE A 101 6.07 1.93 1.11
CA PHE A 101 5.01 2.35 2.02
C PHE A 101 5.24 1.92 3.47
N PHE A 102 6.27 1.11 3.74
CA PHE A 102 6.64 0.73 5.10
C PHE A 102 7.63 1.73 5.70
N LYS A 103 7.52 1.96 7.01
CA LYS A 103 8.54 2.66 7.82
C LYS A 103 9.67 1.70 8.12
N GLU A 104 10.86 2.27 8.19
CA GLU A 104 11.98 1.71 8.95
C GLU A 104 11.63 1.62 10.44
#